data_AF-A0A7R6WUW2-F1
#
_entry.id   AF-A0A7R6WUW2-F1
#
_cell.length_a   1.000
_cell.length_b   1.000
_cell.length_c   1.000
_cell.angle_alpha   90.00
_cell.angle_beta   90.00
_cell.angle_gamma   90.00
#
_symmetry.space_group_name_H-M   'P 1'
#
loop_
_entity.id
_entity.type
_entity.pdbx_description
1 polymer ?
#
loop_
_entity_poly.entity_id
_entity_poly.type
_entity_poly.pdbx_seq_one_letter_code
_entity_poly.pdbx_strand_id
1 'polypeptide(L)' 'MGVRSRREAQSQKKTLIAAEQDRPDVARRRAQWAKYQDRIDPSRLVFIDESVLQSSGKEFAMN' A
#
# COMPACT_ATOMS: atom_id res chain seq x y z
N MET A 1 35.89 -23.67 -14.41
CA MET A 1 35.57 -22.26 -14.13
C MET A 1 34.08 -22.04 -14.40
N GLY A 2 33.21 -22.31 -13.43
CA GLY A 2 31.77 -22.10 -13.57
C GLY A 2 31.40 -20.71 -13.08
N VAL A 3 31.11 -19.79 -14.00
CA VAL A 3 30.63 -18.44 -13.66
C VAL A 3 29.20 -18.60 -13.14
N ARG A 4 29.04 -18.64 -11.82
CA ARG A 4 27.71 -18.60 -11.20
C ARG A 4 27.08 -17.25 -11.51
N SER A 5 26.01 -17.28 -12.29
CA SER A 5 25.18 -16.13 -12.65
C SER A 5 24.80 -15.35 -11.40
N ARG A 6 25.25 -14.10 -11.31
CA ARG A 6 24.83 -13.09 -10.32
C ARG A 6 23.38 -12.69 -10.61
N ARG A 7 22.40 -13.59 -10.49
CA ARG A 7 20.97 -13.26 -10.70
C ARG A 7 20.00 -13.95 -9.76
N GLU A 8 20.44 -14.37 -8.58
CA GLU A 8 19.51 -14.81 -7.54
C GLU A 8 19.90 -14.24 -6.18
N ALA A 9 20.18 -12.93 -6.14
CA ALA A 9 19.83 -12.21 -4.93
C ALA A 9 18.30 -12.20 -4.89
N GLN A 10 17.71 -13.25 -4.31
CA GLN A 10 16.28 -13.29 -4.01
C GLN A 10 15.94 -12.01 -3.26
N SER A 11 15.32 -11.06 -3.96
CA SER A 11 14.73 -9.87 -3.35
C SER A 11 13.53 -10.36 -2.55
N GLN A 12 13.78 -10.82 -1.33
CA GLN A 12 12.75 -11.15 -0.36
C GLN A 12 12.05 -9.83 -0.04
N LYS A 13 10.94 -9.56 -0.74
CA LYS A 13 10.13 -8.37 -0.51
C LYS A 13 9.66 -8.42 0.95
N LYS A 14 10.17 -7.50 1.78
CA LYS A 14 9.70 -7.33 3.14
C LYS A 14 8.27 -6.80 3.09
N THR A 15 7.32 -7.72 3.06
CA THR A 15 5.90 -7.40 3.10
C THR A 15 5.50 -7.32 4.57
N LEU A 16 5.46 -6.10 5.11
CA LEU A 16 4.83 -5.86 6.41
C LEU A 16 3.31 -5.83 6.19
N ILE A 17 2.63 -6.81 6.79
CA ILE A 17 1.17 -6.84 6.84
C ILE A 17 0.73 -6.08 8.09
N ALA A 18 -0.24 -5.19 7.94
CA ALA A 18 -0.79 -4.49 9.10
C ALA A 18 -1.57 -5.50 9.95
N ALA A 19 -1.17 -5.70 11.21
CA ALA A 19 -1.84 -6.64 12.12
C ALA A 19 -3.33 -6.34 12.32
N GLU A 20 -3.72 -5.06 12.14
CA GLU A 20 -5.10 -4.59 12.08
C GLU A 20 -5.96 -5.39 11.08
N GLN A 21 -5.38 -5.93 10.00
CA GLN A 21 -6.09 -6.72 9.00
C GLN A 21 -6.72 -7.99 9.59
N ASP A 22 -6.12 -8.57 10.63
CA ASP A 22 -6.59 -9.79 11.29
C ASP A 22 -7.63 -9.49 12.38
N ARG A 23 -7.87 -8.20 12.70
CA ARG A 23 -8.95 -7.85 13.63
C ARG A 23 -10.29 -8.32 13.05
N PRO A 24 -11.12 -9.05 13.83
CA PRO A 24 -12.33 -9.67 13.31
C PRO A 24 -13.28 -8.71 12.58
N ASP A 25 -13.39 -7.47 13.07
CA ASP A 25 -14.24 -6.45 12.46
C ASP A 25 -13.70 -5.95 11.10
N VAL A 26 -12.38 -5.81 10.99
CA VAL A 26 -11.67 -5.39 9.77
C VAL A 26 -11.67 -6.51 8.73
N ALA A 27 -11.34 -7.74 9.14
CA ALA A 27 -11.35 -8.92 8.28
C ALA A 27 -12.74 -9.14 7.67
N ARG A 28 -13.80 -9.05 8.49
CA ARG A 28 -15.18 -9.17 8.03
C ARG A 28 -15.55 -8.10 7.00
N ARG A 29 -15.22 -6.82 7.27
CA ARG A 29 -15.49 -5.73 6.33
C ARG A 29 -14.74 -5.92 5.00
N ARG A 30 -13.49 -6.38 5.05
CA ARG A 30 -12.69 -6.67 3.84
C ARG A 30 -13.25 -7.83 3.02
N ALA A 31 -13.64 -8.92 3.68
CA ALA A 31 -14.28 -10.05 2.99
C ALA A 31 -15.58 -9.61 2.32
N GLN A 32 -16.38 -8.78 3.02
CA GLN A 32 -17.59 -8.21 2.47
C GLN A 32 -17.30 -7.30 1.26
N TRP A 33 -16.33 -6.40 1.37
CA TRP A 33 -15.91 -5.53 0.27
C TRP A 33 -15.47 -6.35 -0.95
N ALA A 34 -14.60 -7.33 -0.77
CA ALA A 34 -14.11 -8.17 -1.86
C ALA A 34 -15.25 -8.91 -2.58
N LYS A 35 -16.28 -9.35 -1.85
CA LYS A 35 -17.46 -10.02 -2.41
C LYS A 35 -18.34 -9.10 -3.27
N TYR A 36 -18.35 -7.79 -2.99
CA TYR A 36 -19.22 -6.83 -3.67
C TYR A 36 -18.47 -5.89 -4.62
N GLN A 37 -17.15 -6.01 -4.70
CA GLN A 37 -16.30 -5.14 -5.52
C GLN A 37 -16.66 -5.24 -7.01
N ASP A 38 -17.06 -6.42 -7.49
CA ASP A 38 -17.51 -6.67 -8.86
C ASP A 38 -18.78 -5.91 -9.26
N ARG A 39 -19.54 -5.43 -8.26
CA ARG A 39 -20.78 -4.66 -8.46
C ARG A 39 -20.53 -3.16 -8.59
N ILE A 40 -19.30 -2.71 -8.36
CA ILE A 40 -18.91 -1.30 -8.43
C ILE A 40 -18.40 -1.03 -9.83
N ASP A 41 -19.05 -0.11 -10.54
CA ASP A 41 -18.57 0.39 -11.83
C ASP A 41 -17.31 1.24 -11.61
N PRO A 42 -16.12 0.79 -12.07
CA PRO A 42 -14.87 1.50 -11.83
C PRO A 42 -14.84 2.88 -12.48
N SER A 43 -15.60 3.10 -13.56
CA SER A 43 -15.64 4.39 -14.27
C SER A 43 -16.31 5.51 -13.45
N ARG A 44 -17.02 5.13 -12.39
CA ARG A 44 -17.76 6.04 -11.50
C ARG A 44 -17.09 6.24 -10.14
N LEU A 45 -15.96 5.56 -9.90
CA LEU A 45 -15.26 5.61 -8.62
C LEU A 45 -14.33 6.83 -8.57
N VAL A 46 -14.54 7.72 -7.60
CA VAL A 46 -13.65 8.85 -7.31
C VAL A 46 -12.96 8.58 -5.99
N PHE A 47 -11.63 8.52 -6.00
CA PHE A 47 -10.83 8.40 -4.79
C PHE A 47 -10.60 9.79 -4.20
N ILE A 48 -10.95 9.95 -2.93
CA ILE A 48 -10.67 11.16 -2.15
C ILE A 48 -9.59 10.77 -1.16
N ASP A 49 -8.42 11.40 -1.27
CA ASP A 49 -7.35 11.25 -0.29
C ASP A 49 -7.13 12.61 0.39
N GLU A 50 -7.15 12.63 1.71
CA GLU A 50 -7.06 13.85 2.51
C GLU A 50 -5.62 14.39 2.60
N SER A 51 -4.62 13.65 2.09
CA SER A 51 -3.20 13.97 2.29
C SER A 51 -2.60 15.01 1.32
N VAL A 52 -3.42 15.72 0.54
CA VAL A 52 -2.97 16.72 -0.46
C VAL A 52 -2.47 18.06 0.11
N LEU A 53 -1.96 18.08 1.35
CA LEU A 53 -1.34 19.26 1.96
C LEU A 53 0.04 18.93 2.53
N GLN A 54 1.07 18.96 1.69
CA GLN A 54 2.41 19.31 2.16
C GLN A 54 2.69 20.76 1.73
N SER A 55 2.58 21.66 2.70
CA SER A 55 3.13 23.01 2.61
C SER A 55 4.62 22.90 2.30
N SER A 56 4.97 23.12 1.03
CA SER A 56 6.33 23.43 0.64
C SER A 56 6.73 24.74 1.31
N GLY A 57 7.68 24.67 2.25
CA GLY A 57 8.37 25.84 2.78
C GLY A 57 8.48 25.84 4.30
N LYS A 58 9.63 25.36 4.80
CA LYS A 58 10.50 26.14 5.70
C LYS A 58 11.95 25.73 5.48
N GLU A 59 12.56 26.40 4.51
CA GLU A 59 13.96 26.80 4.61
C GLU A 59 14.11 27.63 5.89
N PHE A 60 14.73 27.08 6.93
CA PHE A 60 15.36 27.86 8.00
C PHE A 60 16.31 26.97 8.80
N ALA A 61 17.57 26.95 8.38
CA ALA A 61 18.70 26.72 9.27
C ALA A 61 19.85 27.62 8.81
N MET A 62 19.69 28.93 9.05
CA MET A 62 20.83 29.77 9.43
C MET A 62 20.81 29.84 10.95
N ASN A 63 21.74 29.11 11.57
CA ASN A 63 22.51 29.39 12.79
C ASN A 63 23.16 28.08 13.27
#